data_AF-A0A920E3I1-F1
#
_entry.id   AF-A0A920E3I1-F1
#
_cell.length_a   1.000
_cell.length_b   1.000
_cell.length_c   1.000
_cell.angle_alpha   90.00
_cell.angle_beta   90.00
_cell.angle_gamma   90.00
#
_symmetry.space_group_name_H-M   'P 1'
#
loop_
_entity.id
_entity.type
_entity.pdbx_description
1 polymer ?
#
loop_
_entity_poly.entity_id
_entity_poly.type
_entity_poly.pdbx_seq_one_letter_code
_entity_poly.pdbx_strand_id
1 'polypeptide(L)'
;MNKIYLTLIIFVFSFKIALASVKVNSIIKLDKNVPEECGLSFIFDHNDYLTEAMVYVKKTEGNNTLTQFKIISKNQVEKANIITASLELNKIVTQKIKSEQNFFMSGETNQDSMSIFFQEILIGGANVLIDQSSYEIKGPIDSKVRLEYLFCTGEMFLPNYESNKNE
;
A
#
# COMPACT_ATOMS: atom_id res chain seq x y z
N MET A 1 12.22 13.65 -55.98
CA MET A 1 11.24 12.59 -55.63
C MET A 1 11.69 11.99 -54.31
N ASN A 2 11.21 12.47 -53.15
CA ASN A 2 9.97 12.04 -52.44
C ASN A 2 9.95 10.51 -52.22
N LYS A 3 9.89 9.91 -51.03
CA LYS A 3 9.44 10.35 -49.69
C LYS A 3 10.15 9.49 -48.63
N ILE A 4 10.65 10.12 -47.57
CA ILE A 4 11.02 9.42 -46.32
C ILE A 4 9.72 9.26 -45.52
N TYR A 5 9.29 8.02 -45.32
CA TYR A 5 8.19 7.70 -44.42
C TYR A 5 8.69 7.82 -42.98
N LEU A 6 8.31 8.91 -42.31
CA LEU A 6 8.47 9.08 -40.87
C LEU A 6 7.30 8.34 -40.18
N THR A 7 7.52 7.09 -39.80
CA THR A 7 6.53 6.32 -39.03
C THR A 7 6.60 6.78 -37.57
N LEU A 8 5.70 7.70 -37.20
CA LEU A 8 5.49 8.13 -35.82
C LEU A 8 4.74 7.03 -35.06
N ILE A 9 5.46 6.17 -34.33
CA ILE A 9 4.83 5.20 -33.42
C ILE A 9 4.39 5.96 -32.17
N ILE A 10 3.13 6.41 -32.15
CA ILE A 10 2.49 6.91 -30.94
C ILE A 10 2.16 5.71 -30.06
N PHE A 11 3.02 5.42 -29.09
CA PHE A 11 2.76 4.39 -28.08
C PHE A 11 1.77 4.96 -27.05
N VAL A 12 0.47 4.87 -27.34
CA VAL A 12 -0.58 5.28 -26.39
C VAL A 12 -0.67 4.18 -25.32
N PHE A 13 0.13 4.28 -24.26
CA PHE A 13 -0.08 3.50 -23.05
C PHE A 13 -1.47 3.84 -22.50
N SER A 14 -2.42 2.95 -22.76
CA SER A 14 -3.83 3.14 -22.45
C SER A 14 -4.08 2.67 -21.02
N PHE A 15 -3.61 3.42 -20.01
CA PHE A 15 -4.07 3.20 -18.64
C PHE A 15 -5.50 3.72 -18.50
N LYS A 16 -6.41 2.84 -18.08
CA LYS A 16 -7.78 3.26 -17.76
C LYS A 16 -7.75 3.90 -16.37
N ILE A 17 -8.03 5.19 -16.30
CA ILE A 17 -8.35 5.83 -15.02
C ILE A 17 -9.70 5.27 -14.58
N ALA A 18 -9.70 4.55 -13.47
CA ALA A 18 -10.93 4.01 -12.94
C ALA A 18 -11.66 5.08 -12.13
N LEU A 19 -12.90 5.40 -12.54
CA LEU A 19 -13.82 6.21 -11.76
C LEU A 19 -14.47 5.34 -10.68
N ALA A 20 -13.70 4.95 -9.68
CA ALA A 20 -14.23 4.31 -8.46
C ALA A 20 -14.03 5.25 -7.28
N SER A 21 -15.03 5.34 -6.39
CA SER A 21 -14.82 5.96 -5.09
C SER A 21 -13.90 5.06 -4.28
N VAL A 22 -12.89 5.66 -3.64
CA VAL A 22 -11.93 4.94 -2.80
C VAL A 22 -12.23 5.27 -1.35
N LYS A 23 -12.66 4.27 -0.58
CA LYS A 23 -12.76 4.39 0.88
C LYS A 23 -11.46 3.95 1.51
N VAL A 24 -10.91 4.76 2.40
CA VAL A 24 -9.67 4.45 3.12
C VAL A 24 -9.99 4.14 4.57
N ASN A 25 -9.39 3.08 5.12
CA ASN A 25 -9.48 2.72 6.53
C ASN A 25 -8.08 2.44 7.10
N SER A 26 -7.91 2.56 8.42
CA SER A 26 -6.70 2.07 9.09
C SER A 26 -6.79 0.57 9.35
N ILE A 27 -5.66 -0.11 9.28
CA ILE A 27 -5.50 -1.48 9.78
C ILE A 27 -4.77 -1.37 11.11
N ILE A 28 -5.37 -1.91 12.17
CA ILE A 28 -4.76 -2.01 13.50
C ILE A 28 -5.05 -3.42 14.02
N LYS A 29 -4.01 -4.20 14.24
CA LYS A 29 -4.10 -5.50 14.89
C LYS A 29 -3.26 -5.47 16.15
N LEU A 30 -3.83 -5.93 17.25
CA LEU A 30 -3.18 -5.94 18.56
C LEU A 30 -2.87 -7.39 18.97
N ASP A 31 -1.71 -7.61 19.59
CA ASP A 31 -1.41 -8.79 20.40
C ASP A 31 -1.15 -8.34 21.84
N LYS A 32 -1.90 -8.89 22.80
CA LYS A 32 -1.85 -8.49 24.22
C LYS A 32 -1.91 -6.96 24.44
N ASN A 33 -2.80 -6.27 23.70
CA ASN A 33 -2.97 -4.81 23.69
C ASN A 33 -1.77 -4.00 23.15
N VAL A 34 -0.84 -4.67 22.46
CA VAL A 34 0.30 -4.04 21.79
C VAL A 34 0.09 -4.11 20.29
N PRO A 35 0.28 -3.02 19.53
CA PRO A 35 0.20 -3.07 18.08
C PRO A 35 1.16 -4.09 17.47
N GLU A 36 0.60 -5.07 16.77
CA GLU A 36 1.31 -6.11 16.03
C GLU A 36 1.39 -5.74 14.54
N GLU A 37 0.30 -5.22 13.97
CA GLU A 37 0.20 -4.80 12.57
C GLU A 37 -0.48 -3.44 12.47
N CYS A 38 0.11 -2.52 11.70
CA CYS A 38 -0.43 -1.19 11.44
C CYS A 38 -0.39 -0.86 9.95
N GLY A 39 -1.46 -0.29 9.40
CA GLY A 39 -1.49 0.01 7.97
C GLY A 39 -2.74 0.71 7.49
N LEU A 40 -2.98 0.60 6.20
CA LEU A 40 -4.11 1.19 5.50
C LEU A 40 -4.77 0.15 4.58
N SER A 41 -6.11 0.17 4.52
CA SER A 41 -6.87 -0.52 3.48
C SER A 41 -7.60 0.48 2.58
N PHE A 42 -7.62 0.17 1.29
CA PHE A 42 -8.27 0.95 0.23
C PHE A 42 -9.34 0.08 -0.42
N ILE A 43 -10.60 0.46 -0.24
CA ILE A 43 -11.74 -0.26 -0.79
C ILE A 43 -12.19 0.50 -2.05
N PHE A 44 -12.12 -0.19 -3.18
CA PHE A 44 -12.60 0.27 -4.48
C PHE A 44 -13.98 -0.30 -4.71
N ASP A 45 -14.98 0.59 -4.69
CA ASP A 45 -16.36 0.23 -4.98
C ASP A 45 -16.60 0.27 -6.48
N HIS A 46 -16.71 -0.91 -7.09
CA HIS A 46 -17.24 -1.07 -8.44
C HIS A 46 -18.70 -1.47 -8.32
N ASN A 47 -19.54 -0.96 -9.23
CA ASN A 47 -20.98 -1.23 -9.26
C ASN A 47 -21.39 -2.70 -9.01
N ASP A 48 -20.53 -3.66 -9.38
CA ASP A 48 -20.81 -5.10 -9.31
C ASP A 48 -19.92 -5.90 -8.33
N TYR A 49 -18.86 -5.31 -7.77
CA TYR A 49 -17.93 -5.99 -6.84
C TYR A 49 -17.00 -5.02 -6.09
N LEU A 50 -16.52 -5.45 -4.92
CA LEU A 50 -15.51 -4.73 -4.14
C LEU A 50 -14.11 -5.30 -4.42
N THR A 51 -13.13 -4.41 -4.57
CA THR A 51 -11.71 -4.77 -4.49
C THR A 51 -11.10 -4.07 -3.28
N GLU A 52 -10.32 -4.79 -2.49
CA GLU A 52 -9.61 -4.21 -1.34
C GLU A 52 -8.10 -4.35 -1.53
N ALA A 53 -7.37 -3.24 -1.42
CA ALA A 53 -5.92 -3.22 -1.35
C ALA A 53 -5.48 -2.90 0.08
N MET A 54 -4.61 -3.73 0.66
CA MET A 54 -4.15 -3.59 2.04
C MET A 54 -2.63 -3.46 2.05
N VAL A 55 -2.10 -2.39 2.64
CA VAL A 55 -0.67 -2.21 2.90
C VAL A 55 -0.45 -1.98 4.39
N TYR A 56 0.38 -2.80 5.02
CA TYR A 56 0.60 -2.74 6.45
C TYR A 56 2.01 -3.18 6.83
N VAL A 57 2.47 -2.68 7.97
CA VAL A 57 3.77 -2.98 8.57
C VAL A 57 3.59 -3.80 9.83
N LYS A 58 4.57 -4.65 10.10
CA LYS A 58 4.68 -5.49 11.30
C LYS A 58 6.12 -5.48 11.79
N LYS A 59 6.29 -5.55 13.11
CA LYS A 59 7.60 -5.76 13.73
C LYS A 59 7.97 -7.25 13.73
N THR A 60 9.19 -7.59 13.34
CA THR A 60 9.71 -8.97 13.46
C THR A 60 10.45 -9.15 14.78
N GLU A 61 10.75 -10.40 15.16
CA GLU A 61 11.48 -10.73 16.39
C GLU A 61 12.88 -10.08 16.45
N GLY A 62 13.47 -9.73 15.31
CA GLY A 62 14.76 -9.04 15.21
C GLY A 62 14.68 -7.50 15.25
N ASN A 63 13.54 -6.92 15.63
CA ASN A 63 13.25 -5.47 15.53
C ASN A 63 13.25 -4.90 14.08
N ASN A 64 13.29 -5.74 13.05
CA ASN A 64 13.10 -5.29 11.67
C ASN A 64 11.63 -4.96 11.39
N THR A 65 11.39 -4.14 10.38
CA THR A 65 10.04 -3.86 9.89
C THR A 65 9.76 -4.71 8.66
N LEU A 66 8.74 -5.56 8.75
CA LEU A 66 8.18 -6.31 7.63
C LEU A 66 7.01 -5.51 7.05
N THR A 67 7.06 -5.22 5.75
CA THR A 67 5.91 -4.63 5.03
C THR A 67 5.20 -5.71 4.23
N GLN A 68 3.88 -5.71 4.28
CA GLN A 68 3.02 -6.60 3.52
C GLN A 68 2.05 -5.78 2.67
N PHE A 69 1.83 -6.24 1.45
CA PHE A 69 0.86 -5.69 0.52
C PHE A 69 0.03 -6.80 -0.11
N LYS A 70 -1.29 -6.68 -0.02
CA LYS A 70 -2.23 -7.69 -0.47
C LYS A 70 -3.38 -7.04 -1.23
N ILE A 71 -3.84 -7.68 -2.30
CA ILE A 71 -5.12 -7.36 -2.93
C ILE A 71 -6.11 -8.48 -2.63
N ILE A 72 -7.34 -8.14 -2.27
CA ILE A 72 -8.47 -9.07 -2.19
C ILE A 72 -9.44 -8.65 -3.29
N SER A 73 -9.65 -9.52 -4.27
CA SER A 73 -10.57 -9.27 -5.38
C SER A 73 -11.28 -10.56 -5.76
N LYS A 74 -12.41 -10.42 -6.46
CA LYS A 74 -13.12 -11.56 -7.07
C LYS A 74 -12.30 -12.20 -8.18
N ASN A 75 -11.53 -11.38 -8.91
CA ASN A 75 -10.71 -11.84 -10.04
C ASN A 75 -9.25 -11.96 -9.61
N GLN A 76 -8.51 -12.85 -10.27
CA GLN A 76 -7.08 -12.96 -10.09
C GLN A 76 -6.40 -11.65 -10.50
N VAL A 77 -5.51 -11.15 -9.64
CA VAL A 77 -4.68 -9.96 -9.88
C VAL A 77 -3.25 -10.41 -10.16
N GLU A 78 -2.71 -10.00 -11.29
CA GLU A 78 -1.34 -10.38 -11.69
C GLU A 78 -0.31 -9.39 -11.19
N LYS A 79 -0.66 -8.09 -11.21
CA LYS A 79 0.23 -6.98 -10.88
C LYS A 79 -0.50 -5.97 -10.02
N ALA A 80 0.15 -5.54 -8.95
CA ALA A 80 -0.28 -4.37 -8.21
C ALA A 80 0.91 -3.55 -7.73
N ASN A 81 0.66 -2.27 -7.47
CA ASN A 81 1.62 -1.34 -6.90
C ASN A 81 0.88 -0.19 -6.21
N ILE A 82 1.57 0.53 -5.34
CA ILE A 82 1.13 1.82 -4.83
C ILE A 82 2.22 2.83 -5.15
N ILE A 83 1.84 3.93 -5.78
CA ILE A 83 2.74 5.01 -6.21
C ILE A 83 2.35 6.28 -5.46
N THR A 84 3.29 6.81 -4.70
CA THR A 84 3.16 8.10 -4.00
C THR A 84 3.91 9.18 -4.79
N ALA A 85 4.11 10.36 -4.20
CA ALA A 85 4.78 11.47 -4.89
C ALA A 85 6.25 11.16 -5.21
N SER A 86 6.95 10.45 -4.32
CA SER A 86 8.39 10.16 -4.49
C SER A 86 8.73 8.67 -4.50
N LEU A 87 7.81 7.78 -4.11
CA LEU A 87 8.10 6.38 -3.89
C LEU A 87 7.12 5.43 -4.60
N GLU A 88 7.63 4.25 -4.93
CA GLU A 88 6.81 3.14 -5.43
C GLU A 88 7.00 1.95 -4.49
N LEU A 89 5.89 1.37 -4.02
CA LEU A 89 5.93 0.27 -3.06
C LEU A 89 6.76 -0.92 -3.57
N ASN A 90 6.61 -1.25 -4.85
CA ASN A 90 7.36 -2.33 -5.51
C ASN A 90 8.87 -2.10 -5.59
N LYS A 91 9.35 -0.87 -5.37
CA LYS A 91 10.78 -0.53 -5.30
C LYS A 91 11.29 -0.54 -3.85
N ILE A 92 10.42 -0.35 -2.87
CA ILE A 92 10.77 -0.36 -1.45
C ILE A 92 10.75 -1.79 -0.89
N VAL A 93 9.75 -2.59 -1.26
CA VAL A 93 9.58 -3.96 -0.77
C VAL A 93 10.43 -4.91 -1.62
N THR A 94 11.53 -5.39 -1.04
CA THR A 94 12.62 -6.09 -1.74
C THR A 94 12.32 -7.55 -2.10
N GLN A 95 11.37 -8.20 -1.41
CA GLN A 95 10.97 -9.59 -1.67
C GLN A 95 9.52 -9.69 -2.15
N LYS A 96 9.30 -10.42 -3.25
CA LYS A 96 7.99 -10.63 -3.85
C LYS A 96 7.62 -12.11 -3.73
N ILE A 97 6.72 -12.43 -2.81
CA ILE A 97 6.17 -13.78 -2.68
C ILE A 97 4.88 -13.84 -3.51
N LYS A 98 4.93 -14.48 -4.69
CA LYS A 98 3.72 -14.77 -5.48
C LYS A 98 2.94 -15.89 -4.78
N SER A 99 1.80 -15.55 -4.18
CA SER A 99 0.79 -16.53 -3.74
C SER A 99 -0.15 -16.87 -4.90
N GLU A 100 -0.62 -18.12 -4.96
CA GLU A 100 -1.44 -18.65 -6.06
C GLU A 100 -2.90 -18.15 -6.05
N GLN A 101 -3.34 -17.52 -4.96
CA GLN A 101 -4.69 -16.97 -4.86
C GLN A 101 -4.63 -15.56 -4.28
N ASN A 102 -4.73 -14.59 -5.19
CA ASN A 102 -4.63 -13.14 -4.99
C ASN A 102 -3.19 -12.57 -4.92
N PHE A 103 -3.05 -11.32 -5.35
CA PHE A 103 -1.76 -10.62 -5.35
C PHE A 103 -1.28 -10.40 -3.91
N PHE A 104 -0.04 -10.80 -3.63
CA PHE A 104 0.61 -10.63 -2.35
C PHE A 104 2.08 -10.25 -2.55
N MET A 105 2.61 -9.41 -1.67
CA MET A 105 4.01 -9.02 -1.59
C MET A 105 4.37 -8.85 -0.12
N SER A 106 5.55 -9.31 0.28
CA SER A 106 6.02 -9.19 1.66
C SER A 106 7.54 -9.16 1.65
N GLY A 107 8.12 -8.21 2.37
CA GLY A 107 9.57 -8.08 2.49
C GLY A 107 9.96 -7.14 3.61
N GLU A 108 11.19 -7.31 4.09
CA GLU A 108 11.78 -6.35 5.02
C GLU A 108 12.02 -5.02 4.32
N THR A 109 11.72 -3.94 5.02
CA THR A 109 11.78 -2.58 4.49
C THR A 109 12.50 -1.65 5.44
N ASN A 110 13.24 -0.68 4.89
CA ASN A 110 13.82 0.41 5.67
C ASN A 110 12.71 1.29 6.27
N GLN A 111 12.81 1.55 7.58
CA GLN A 111 11.81 2.28 8.36
C GLN A 111 11.60 3.71 7.86
N ASP A 112 12.66 4.42 7.49
CA ASP A 112 12.56 5.81 7.01
C ASP A 112 11.82 5.87 5.68
N SER A 113 12.15 4.97 4.76
CA SER A 113 11.51 4.86 3.44
C SER A 113 10.03 4.55 3.57
N MET A 114 9.65 3.61 4.45
CA MET A 114 8.24 3.31 4.69
C MET A 114 7.51 4.43 5.43
N SER A 115 8.19 5.12 6.33
CA SER A 115 7.62 6.27 7.04
C SER A 115 7.28 7.40 6.06
N ILE A 116 8.19 7.72 5.12
CA ILE A 116 7.94 8.69 4.04
C ILE A 116 6.79 8.20 3.16
N PHE A 117 6.81 6.93 2.74
CA PHE A 117 5.76 6.35 1.90
C PHE A 117 4.36 6.49 2.51
N PHE A 118 4.18 6.15 3.79
CA PHE A 118 2.89 6.33 4.45
C PHE A 118 2.54 7.80 4.67
N GLN A 119 3.49 8.66 5.04
CA GLN A 119 3.24 10.10 5.18
C GLN A 119 2.72 10.72 3.88
N GLU A 120 3.31 10.35 2.74
CA GLU A 120 2.85 10.82 1.44
C GLU A 120 1.42 10.35 1.13
N ILE A 121 1.08 9.08 1.42
CA ILE A 121 -0.30 8.59 1.27
C ILE A 121 -1.27 9.40 2.15
N LEU A 122 -0.93 9.61 3.42
CA LEU A 122 -1.79 10.27 4.40
C LEU A 122 -2.03 11.76 4.07
N ILE A 123 -1.01 12.45 3.55
CA ILE A 123 -1.05 13.90 3.32
C ILE A 123 -1.39 14.22 1.86
N GLY A 124 -0.65 13.65 0.91
CA GLY A 124 -0.74 13.93 -0.51
C GLY A 124 -1.63 12.97 -1.30
N GLY A 125 -1.95 11.81 -0.74
CA GLY A 125 -2.62 10.74 -1.47
C GLY A 125 -1.65 9.88 -2.28
N ALA A 126 -2.19 9.02 -3.12
CA ALA A 126 -1.41 8.07 -3.92
C ALA A 126 -2.23 7.48 -5.07
N ASN A 127 -1.58 6.77 -5.99
CA ASN A 127 -2.23 5.94 -6.98
C ASN A 127 -2.03 4.46 -6.67
N VAL A 128 -3.13 3.71 -6.56
CA VAL A 128 -3.08 2.25 -6.50
C VAL A 128 -3.23 1.71 -7.91
N LEU A 129 -2.21 0.98 -8.37
CA LEU A 129 -2.24 0.29 -9.65
C LEU A 129 -2.65 -1.16 -9.41
N ILE A 130 -3.70 -1.61 -10.10
CA ILE A 130 -4.14 -3.01 -10.10
C ILE A 130 -4.31 -3.41 -11.56
N ASP A 131 -3.44 -4.29 -12.03
CA ASP A 131 -3.27 -4.68 -13.42
C ASP A 131 -3.16 -3.48 -14.38
N GLN A 132 -4.21 -3.20 -15.17
CA GLN A 132 -4.25 -2.09 -16.13
C GLN A 132 -5.03 -0.87 -15.62
N SER A 133 -5.56 -0.94 -14.40
CA SER A 133 -6.37 0.10 -13.78
C SER A 133 -5.55 0.91 -12.79
N SER A 134 -5.77 2.24 -12.81
CA SER A 134 -5.21 3.17 -11.81
C SER A 134 -6.34 3.80 -11.02
N TYR A 135 -6.22 3.73 -9.69
CA TYR A 135 -7.16 4.31 -8.73
C TYR A 135 -6.49 5.40 -7.91
N GLU A 136 -7.06 6.60 -7.95
CA GLU A 136 -6.56 7.73 -7.18
C GLU A 136 -7.09 7.68 -5.73
N ILE A 137 -6.19 7.66 -4.76
CA ILE A 137 -6.47 7.97 -3.36
C ILE A 137 -6.23 9.46 -3.18
N LYS A 138 -7.30 10.20 -2.90
CA LYS A 138 -7.20 11.65 -2.69
C LYS A 138 -6.66 11.96 -1.30
N GLY A 139 -5.63 12.79 -1.24
CA GLY A 139 -5.14 13.40 -0.01
C GLY A 139 -5.82 14.74 0.30
N PRO A 140 -5.79 15.20 1.56
CA PRO A 140 -5.39 14.44 2.75
C PRO A 140 -6.45 13.39 3.11
N ILE A 141 -6.01 12.24 3.61
CA ILE A 141 -6.93 11.20 4.10
C ILE A 141 -7.69 11.72 5.33
N ASP A 142 -8.85 11.13 5.60
CA ASP A 142 -9.64 11.42 6.80
C ASP A 142 -8.77 11.47 8.07
N SER A 143 -9.00 12.47 8.93
CA SER A 143 -8.18 12.70 10.12
C SER A 143 -8.23 11.55 11.10
N LYS A 144 -9.37 10.84 11.21
CA LYS A 144 -9.50 9.68 12.09
C LYS A 144 -8.52 8.59 11.66
N VAL A 145 -8.53 8.22 10.38
CA VAL A 145 -7.64 7.19 9.82
C VAL A 145 -6.18 7.56 9.97
N ARG A 146 -5.84 8.84 9.75
CA ARG A 146 -4.47 9.36 9.98
C ARG A 146 -4.03 9.19 11.43
N LEU A 147 -4.87 9.59 12.39
CA LEU A 147 -4.56 9.49 13.81
C LEU A 147 -4.46 8.04 14.28
N GLU A 148 -5.35 7.17 13.79
CA GLU A 148 -5.31 5.73 14.07
C GLU A 148 -3.99 5.10 13.60
N TYR A 149 -3.57 5.39 12.37
CA TYR A 149 -2.28 4.90 11.85
C TYR A 149 -1.08 5.45 12.64
N LEU A 150 -1.06 6.75 12.93
CA LEU A 150 0.04 7.39 13.66
C LEU A 150 0.15 6.87 15.10
N PHE A 151 -0.98 6.67 15.78
CA PHE A 151 -1.01 6.09 17.12
C PHE A 151 -0.48 4.65 17.09
N CYS A 152 -1.00 3.83 16.17
CA CYS A 152 -0.62 2.43 16.03
C CYS A 152 0.90 2.27 15.79
N THR A 153 1.46 3.02 14.85
CA THR A 153 2.89 2.96 14.53
C THR A 153 3.76 3.59 15.61
N GLY A 154 3.31 4.68 16.24
CA GLY A 154 3.99 5.29 17.37
C GLY A 154 4.22 4.28 18.50
N GLU A 155 3.15 3.58 18.92
CA GLU A 155 3.21 2.56 19.96
C GLU A 155 4.00 1.30 19.54
N MET A 156 3.86 0.83 18.29
CA MET A 156 4.57 -0.36 17.79
C MET A 156 6.11 -0.25 17.92
N PHE A 157 6.64 0.95 17.69
CA PHE A 157 8.08 1.20 17.67
C PHE A 157 8.63 1.78 18.98
N LEU A 158 7.82 1.86 20.05
CA LEU A 158 8.33 2.24 21.37
C LEU A 158 9.30 1.17 21.92
N PRO A 159 10.46 1.58 22.48
CA PRO A 159 11.45 0.66 23.05
C PRO A 159 10.98 -0.04 24.34
N ASN A 160 9.87 0.39 24.94
CA ASN A 160 9.49 0.02 26.32
C ASN A 160 8.69 -1.29 26.46
N TYR A 161 8.45 -2.04 25.39
CA TYR A 161 7.70 -3.30 25.51
C TYR A 161 8.52 -4.49 26.05
N GLU A 162 9.85 -4.39 26.09
CA GLU A 162 10.68 -5.43 26.73
C GLU A 162 10.64 -5.36 28.26
N SER A 163 10.29 -4.22 28.87
CA SER A 163 10.18 -4.12 30.34
C SER A 163 8.89 -4.74 30.90
N ASN A 164 7.84 -4.89 30.09
CA ASN A 164 6.51 -5.29 30.56
C ASN A 164 6.14 -6.75 30.23
N LYS A 165 7.08 -7.54 29.69
CA LYS A 165 6.88 -9.00 29.51
C LYS A 165 7.15 -9.83 30.77
N ASN A 166 7.63 -9.19 31.84
CA ASN A 166 8.00 -9.83 33.10
C ASN A 166 7.15 -9.39 34.31
N GLU A 167 6.01 -8.71 34.09
CA GLU A 167 5.00 -8.47 35.13
C GLU A 167 3.79 -9.39 34.97
#